data_AF-A0A1G9UHQ4-F1
#
_entry.id   AF-A0A1G9UHQ4-F1
#
_cell.length_a   1.000
_cell.length_b   1.000
_cell.length_c   1.000
_cell.angle_alpha   90.00
_cell.angle_beta   90.00
_cell.angle_gamma   90.00
#
_symmetry.space_group_name_H-M   'P 1'
#
loop_
_entity.id
_entity.type
_entity.pdbx_description
1 polymer ?
#
loop_
_entity_poly.entity_id
_entity_poly.type
_entity_poly.pdbx_seq_one_letter_code
_entity_poly.pdbx_strand_id
1 'polypeptide(L)'
;MADRTKLWIAEKMKKIMATKSLDKIRVTEICREAEIERPTFYYHFKDKYDLVAWIFFHDAFKTDILSVESAAKAMNEMRADYLFYKRAYEDNSQNSLWQYMHKYFVDRYSVEAMKILDTDRLDTQILYSIRLYCYGCVGMTREWLMNDNITPAETVVEMMFHSMPENIRKIYF
;
A
#
# COMPACT_ATOMS: atom_id res chain seq x y z
N MET A 1 -11.97 -16.92 -11.71
CA MET A 1 -10.73 -17.39 -12.39
C MET A 1 -9.64 -16.32 -12.42
N ALA A 2 -9.93 -15.07 -12.76
CA ALA A 2 -8.93 -13.99 -12.82
C ALA A 2 -8.15 -13.77 -11.49
N ASP A 3 -8.81 -13.87 -10.33
CA ASP A 3 -8.13 -13.68 -9.04
C ASP A 3 -7.14 -14.79 -8.71
N ARG A 4 -7.39 -16.03 -9.16
CA ARG A 4 -6.46 -17.15 -8.93
C ARG A 4 -5.16 -16.95 -9.71
N THR A 5 -5.25 -16.47 -10.96
CA THR A 5 -4.07 -16.18 -11.78
C THR A 5 -3.29 -14.99 -11.21
N LYS A 6 -3.99 -13.94 -10.73
CA LYS A 6 -3.33 -12.80 -10.05
C LYS A 6 -2.57 -13.24 -8.81
N LEU A 7 -3.19 -14.03 -7.94
CA LEU A 7 -2.53 -14.61 -6.76
C LEU A 7 -1.33 -15.49 -7.14
N TRP A 8 -1.46 -16.30 -8.19
CA TRP A 8 -0.35 -17.12 -8.68
C TRP A 8 0.85 -16.27 -9.14
N ILE A 9 0.60 -15.24 -9.95
CA ILE A 9 1.63 -14.31 -10.42
C ILE A 9 2.27 -13.56 -9.24
N ALA A 10 1.47 -13.16 -8.25
CA ALA A 10 1.93 -12.52 -7.03
C ALA A 10 2.90 -13.38 -6.21
N GLU A 11 2.56 -14.65 -6.00
CA GLU A 11 3.45 -15.60 -5.31
C GLU A 11 4.81 -15.74 -6.01
N LYS A 12 4.81 -15.79 -7.36
CA LYS A 12 6.07 -15.83 -8.12
C LYS A 12 6.87 -14.55 -8.01
N MET A 13 6.19 -13.40 -8.01
CA MET A 13 6.85 -12.11 -7.81
C MET A 13 7.50 -12.02 -6.43
N LYS A 14 6.80 -12.43 -5.36
CA LYS A 14 7.37 -12.49 -4.00
C LYS A 14 8.63 -13.38 -3.97
N LYS A 15 8.60 -14.54 -4.62
CA LYS A 15 9.76 -15.44 -4.73
C LYS A 15 10.95 -14.81 -5.45
N ILE A 16 10.73 -14.14 -6.58
CA ILE A 16 11.83 -13.45 -7.31
C ILE A 16 12.36 -12.28 -6.47
N MET A 17 11.46 -11.52 -5.85
CA MET A 17 11.81 -10.42 -4.96
C MET A 17 12.49 -10.87 -3.66
N ALA A 18 12.60 -12.16 -3.36
CA ALA A 18 13.44 -12.67 -2.27
C ALA A 18 14.93 -12.70 -2.64
N THR A 19 15.29 -12.71 -3.94
CA THR A 19 16.69 -12.78 -4.41
C THR A 19 17.13 -11.61 -5.28
N LYS A 20 16.18 -10.82 -5.83
CA LYS A 20 16.47 -9.69 -6.73
C LYS A 20 15.69 -8.42 -6.35
N SER A 21 16.27 -7.24 -6.59
CA SER A 21 15.59 -5.94 -6.41
C SER A 21 14.56 -5.69 -7.52
N LEU A 22 13.51 -4.92 -7.21
CA LEU A 22 12.38 -4.68 -8.11
C LEU A 22 12.82 -4.11 -9.47
N ASP A 23 13.70 -3.11 -9.48
CA ASP A 23 14.24 -2.47 -10.68
C ASP A 23 14.92 -3.46 -11.66
N LYS A 24 15.56 -4.52 -11.14
CA LYS A 24 16.25 -5.54 -11.95
C LYS A 24 15.34 -6.66 -12.46
N ILE A 25 14.12 -6.78 -11.97
CA ILE A 25 13.17 -7.82 -12.42
C ILE A 25 12.57 -7.42 -13.77
N ARG A 26 12.61 -8.31 -14.76
CA ARG A 26 11.88 -8.16 -16.02
C ARG A 26 10.56 -8.92 -16.01
N VAL A 27 9.53 -8.40 -16.67
CA VAL A 27 8.24 -9.09 -16.84
C VAL A 27 8.42 -10.49 -17.45
N THR A 28 9.35 -10.66 -18.37
CA THR A 28 9.69 -11.97 -18.96
C THR A 28 10.16 -12.99 -17.93
N GLU A 29 10.88 -12.56 -16.89
CA GLU A 29 11.33 -13.44 -15.82
C GLU A 29 10.15 -13.87 -14.94
N ILE A 30 9.23 -12.95 -14.65
CA ILE A 30 7.98 -13.25 -13.92
C ILE A 30 7.15 -14.27 -14.69
N CYS A 31 6.97 -14.05 -16.01
CA CYS A 31 6.23 -14.93 -16.88
C CYS A 31 6.83 -16.35 -16.91
N ARG A 32 8.16 -16.45 -17.02
CA ARG A 32 8.87 -17.73 -17.00
C ARG A 32 8.70 -18.46 -15.67
N GLU A 33 8.84 -17.76 -14.54
CA GLU A 33 8.68 -18.35 -13.20
C GLU A 33 7.22 -18.77 -12.92
N ALA A 34 6.25 -18.09 -13.53
CA ALA A 34 4.82 -18.38 -13.42
C ALA A 34 4.30 -19.37 -14.48
N GLU A 35 5.14 -19.80 -15.41
CA GLU A 35 4.78 -20.68 -16.53
C GLU A 35 3.59 -20.11 -17.35
N ILE A 36 3.63 -18.81 -17.64
CA ILE A 36 2.63 -18.10 -18.43
C ILE A 36 3.24 -17.32 -19.58
N GLU A 37 2.42 -16.99 -20.58
CA GLU A 37 2.79 -16.10 -21.67
C GLU A 37 2.68 -14.62 -21.28
N ARG A 38 3.48 -13.75 -21.92
CA ARG A 38 3.46 -12.30 -21.66
C ARG A 38 2.08 -11.66 -21.82
N PRO A 39 1.26 -12.00 -22.84
CA PRO A 39 -0.10 -11.46 -22.94
C PRO A 39 -0.96 -11.78 -21.71
N THR A 40 -0.78 -12.96 -21.11
CA THR A 40 -1.49 -13.34 -19.87
C THR A 40 -1.08 -12.46 -18.70
N PHE A 41 0.21 -12.10 -18.58
CA PHE A 41 0.66 -11.13 -17.58
C PHE A 41 -0.01 -9.77 -17.82
N TYR A 42 0.08 -9.24 -19.05
CA TYR A 42 -0.43 -7.91 -19.38
C TYR A 42 -1.97 -7.80 -19.35
N TYR A 43 -2.67 -8.93 -19.44
CA TYR A 43 -4.10 -8.99 -19.18
C TYR A 43 -4.44 -8.66 -17.72
N HIS A 44 -3.53 -8.97 -16.78
CA HIS A 44 -3.74 -8.77 -15.35
C HIS A 44 -3.06 -7.53 -14.78
N PHE A 45 -1.87 -7.19 -15.28
CA PHE A 45 -1.02 -6.13 -14.73
C PHE A 45 -0.36 -5.33 -15.84
N LYS A 46 -0.34 -4.00 -15.71
CA LYS A 46 0.27 -3.10 -16.69
C LYS A 46 1.78 -3.28 -16.75
N ASP A 47 2.39 -3.44 -15.58
CA ASP A 47 3.82 -3.68 -15.41
C ASP A 47 4.10 -4.37 -14.07
N LYS A 48 5.38 -4.54 -13.72
CA LYS A 48 5.80 -5.15 -12.45
C LYS A 48 5.48 -4.29 -11.22
N TYR A 49 5.35 -2.97 -11.38
CA TYR A 49 5.03 -2.04 -10.30
C TYR A 49 3.55 -2.13 -9.96
N ASP A 50 2.69 -2.19 -10.97
CA ASP A 50 1.25 -2.45 -10.84
C ASP A 50 0.99 -3.78 -10.13
N LEU A 51 1.77 -4.82 -10.44
CA LEU A 51 1.73 -6.10 -9.71
C LEU A 51 2.12 -5.94 -8.23
N VAL A 52 3.24 -5.29 -7.91
CA VAL A 52 3.68 -5.09 -6.52
C VAL A 52 2.67 -4.25 -5.73
N ALA A 53 2.12 -3.21 -6.37
CA ALA A 53 1.04 -2.41 -5.79
C ALA A 53 -0.21 -3.27 -5.55
N TRP A 54 -0.58 -4.14 -6.49
CA TRP A 54 -1.69 -5.06 -6.29
C TRP A 54 -1.45 -6.04 -5.13
N ILE A 55 -0.24 -6.59 -4.98
CA ILE A 55 0.14 -7.44 -3.84
C ILE A 55 -0.06 -6.68 -2.53
N PHE A 56 0.41 -5.42 -2.47
CA PHE A 56 0.24 -4.56 -1.31
C PHE A 56 -1.24 -4.33 -0.98
N PHE A 57 -2.03 -3.92 -1.97
CA PHE A 57 -3.42 -3.53 -1.73
C PHE A 57 -4.37 -4.71 -1.53
N HIS A 58 -4.07 -5.87 -2.11
CA HIS A 58 -4.93 -7.06 -1.97
C HIS A 58 -5.21 -7.38 -0.49
N ASP A 59 -4.19 -7.24 0.37
CA ASP A 59 -4.34 -7.42 1.81
C ASP A 59 -4.83 -6.14 2.49
N ALA A 60 -4.31 -4.96 2.11
CA ALA A 60 -4.72 -3.68 2.69
C ALA A 60 -6.19 -3.28 2.44
N PHE A 61 -6.88 -3.89 1.47
CA PHE A 61 -8.32 -3.68 1.24
C PHE A 61 -9.19 -4.21 2.39
N LYS A 62 -8.69 -5.20 3.14
CA LYS A 62 -9.40 -5.79 4.29
C LYS A 62 -9.20 -4.97 5.57
N THR A 63 -8.29 -4.01 5.55
CA THR A 63 -7.97 -3.15 6.68
C THR A 63 -9.04 -2.07 6.84
N ASP A 64 -9.57 -1.98 8.06
CA ASP A 64 -10.30 -0.79 8.50
C ASP A 64 -9.28 0.31 8.81
N ILE A 65 -9.25 1.31 7.93
CA ILE A 65 -8.29 2.41 7.98
C ILE A 65 -8.55 3.39 9.13
N LEU A 66 -9.70 3.30 9.80
CA LEU A 66 -10.08 4.14 10.95
C LEU A 66 -10.00 3.39 12.28
N SER A 67 -9.58 2.12 12.27
CA SER A 67 -9.38 1.30 13.46
C SER A 67 -7.89 1.15 13.76
N VAL A 68 -7.49 1.50 14.99
CA VAL A 68 -6.12 1.32 15.48
C VAL A 68 -5.70 -0.15 15.38
N GLU A 69 -6.56 -1.06 15.86
CA GLU A 69 -6.30 -2.50 15.85
C GLU A 69 -6.12 -3.03 14.42
N SER A 70 -7.01 -2.65 13.50
CA SER A 70 -6.97 -3.14 12.13
C SER A 70 -5.74 -2.61 11.37
N ALA A 71 -5.43 -1.32 11.51
CA ALA A 71 -4.27 -0.71 10.87
C ALA A 71 -2.94 -1.22 11.47
N ALA A 72 -2.88 -1.42 12.79
CA ALA A 72 -1.69 -1.99 13.44
C ALA A 72 -1.44 -3.43 13.00
N LYS A 73 -2.50 -4.24 12.88
CA LYS A 73 -2.40 -5.60 12.32
C LYS A 73 -1.81 -5.58 10.91
N ALA A 74 -2.28 -4.69 10.03
CA ALA A 74 -1.74 -4.56 8.67
C ALA A 74 -0.25 -4.16 8.69
N MET A 75 0.16 -3.24 9.56
CA MET A 75 1.58 -2.87 9.73
C MET A 75 2.44 -4.05 10.24
N ASN A 76 1.91 -4.85 11.16
CA ASN A 76 2.59 -6.06 11.64
C ASN A 76 2.73 -7.13 10.55
N GLU A 77 1.71 -7.31 9.69
CA GLU A 77 1.78 -8.18 8.51
C GLU A 77 2.85 -7.68 7.51
N MET A 78 2.96 -6.36 7.30
CA MET A 78 4.04 -5.78 6.49
C MET A 78 5.43 -6.09 7.07
N ARG A 79 5.56 -6.06 8.40
CA ARG A 79 6.81 -6.41 9.10
C ARG A 79 7.13 -7.90 8.99
N ALA A 80 6.14 -8.78 9.03
CA ALA A 80 6.36 -10.22 8.82
C ALA A 80 6.96 -10.51 7.43
N ASP A 81 6.53 -9.75 6.42
CA ASP A 81 7.04 -9.82 5.04
C ASP A 81 8.14 -8.77 4.75
N TYR A 82 8.90 -8.34 5.77
CA TYR A 82 9.83 -7.18 5.72
C TYR A 82 10.71 -7.12 4.46
N LEU A 83 11.30 -8.24 4.04
CA LEU A 83 12.22 -8.26 2.90
C LEU A 83 11.54 -7.82 1.59
N PHE A 84 10.29 -8.21 1.38
CA PHE A 84 9.51 -7.82 0.21
C PHE A 84 9.27 -6.30 0.22
N TYR A 85 8.77 -5.78 1.34
CA TYR A 85 8.46 -4.36 1.48
C TYR A 85 9.72 -3.49 1.44
N LYS A 86 10.81 -3.90 2.10
CA LYS A 86 12.11 -3.24 2.03
C LYS A 86 12.54 -3.03 0.57
N ARG A 87 12.53 -4.10 -0.23
CA ARG A 87 12.94 -4.05 -1.63
C ARG A 87 11.99 -3.24 -2.50
N ALA A 88 10.71 -3.21 -2.15
CA ALA A 88 9.75 -2.38 -2.83
C ALA A 88 9.93 -0.88 -2.49
N TYR A 89 10.31 -0.55 -1.26
CA TYR A 89 10.58 0.83 -0.81
C TYR A 89 11.96 1.37 -1.18
N GLU A 90 12.94 0.50 -1.43
CA GLU A 90 14.28 0.87 -1.93
C GLU A 90 14.28 1.16 -3.44
N ASP A 91 13.19 0.85 -4.15
CA ASP A 91 13.04 1.18 -5.56
C ASP A 91 12.80 2.69 -5.75
N ASN A 92 13.79 3.34 -6.36
CA ASN A 92 13.75 4.76 -6.72
C ASN A 92 13.36 4.96 -8.20
N SER A 93 12.63 4.02 -8.80
CA SER A 93 12.18 4.17 -10.19
C SER A 93 11.13 5.26 -10.32
N GLN A 94 10.84 5.66 -11.57
CA GLN A 94 9.81 6.65 -11.86
C GLN A 94 8.41 6.24 -11.35
N ASN A 95 8.15 4.93 -11.23
CA ASN A 95 6.88 4.35 -10.77
C ASN A 95 7.04 3.68 -9.40
N SER A 96 7.57 4.42 -8.41
CA SER A 96 7.81 3.86 -7.08
C SER A 96 6.51 3.42 -6.38
N LEU A 97 6.58 2.32 -5.61
CA LEU A 97 5.46 1.81 -4.83
C LEU A 97 4.83 2.90 -3.93
N TRP A 98 5.66 3.85 -3.48
CA TRP A 98 5.24 5.01 -2.72
C TRP A 98 4.09 5.80 -3.34
N GLN A 99 4.17 6.08 -4.64
CA GLN A 99 3.17 6.86 -5.35
C GLN A 99 1.83 6.11 -5.39
N TYR A 100 1.89 4.79 -5.59
CA TYR A 100 0.72 3.94 -5.55
C TYR A 100 0.09 3.93 -4.15
N MET A 101 0.88 3.75 -3.09
CA MET A 101 0.40 3.75 -1.71
C MET A 101 -0.28 5.06 -1.34
N HIS A 102 0.35 6.18 -1.67
CA HIS A 102 -0.20 7.50 -1.43
C HIS A 102 -1.54 7.66 -2.11
N LYS A 103 -1.60 7.35 -3.41
CA LYS A 103 -2.84 7.45 -4.17
C LYS A 103 -3.94 6.58 -3.56
N TYR A 104 -3.62 5.33 -3.23
CA TYR A 104 -4.58 4.39 -2.63
C TYR A 104 -5.17 4.92 -1.32
N PHE A 105 -4.33 5.34 -0.37
CA PHE A 105 -4.82 5.82 0.91
C PHE A 105 -5.61 7.12 0.76
N VAL A 106 -5.15 8.05 -0.08
CA VAL A 106 -5.90 9.28 -0.37
C VAL A 106 -7.28 8.96 -0.96
N ASP A 107 -7.36 8.06 -1.93
CA ASP A 107 -8.63 7.65 -2.55
C ASP A 107 -9.54 6.98 -1.50
N ARG A 108 -9.01 6.11 -0.64
CA ARG A 108 -9.77 5.39 0.40
C ARG A 108 -10.33 6.35 1.46
N TYR A 109 -9.49 7.22 2.02
CA TYR A 109 -9.94 8.23 2.99
C TYR A 109 -10.96 9.19 2.35
N SER A 110 -10.73 9.63 1.12
CA SER A 110 -11.66 10.52 0.42
C SER A 110 -13.03 9.88 0.20
N VAL A 111 -13.06 8.61 -0.22
CA VAL A 111 -14.32 7.84 -0.36
C VAL A 111 -15.04 7.72 0.97
N GLU A 112 -14.32 7.47 2.07
CA GLU A 112 -14.94 7.34 3.38
C GLU A 112 -15.49 8.68 3.90
N ALA A 113 -14.75 9.77 3.75
CA ALA A 113 -15.24 11.11 4.09
C ALA A 113 -16.48 11.50 3.26
N MET A 114 -16.51 11.19 1.97
CA MET A 114 -17.66 11.47 1.11
C MET A 114 -18.92 10.73 1.58
N LYS A 115 -18.78 9.47 2.02
CA LYS A 115 -19.90 8.71 2.60
C LYS A 115 -20.39 9.31 3.91
N ILE A 116 -19.47 9.66 4.83
CA ILE A 116 -19.85 10.18 6.15
C ILE A 116 -20.54 11.55 6.03
N LEU A 117 -20.06 12.39 5.12
CA LEU A 117 -20.62 13.71 4.86
C LEU A 117 -21.85 13.70 3.94
N ASP A 118 -22.21 12.54 3.39
CA ASP A 118 -23.27 12.38 2.39
C ASP A 118 -23.13 13.36 1.20
N THR A 119 -21.95 13.36 0.58
CA THR A 119 -21.60 14.25 -0.54
C THR A 119 -20.85 13.53 -1.65
N ASP A 120 -21.07 13.95 -2.89
CA ASP A 120 -20.31 13.48 -4.05
C ASP A 120 -18.97 14.20 -4.24
N ARG A 121 -18.72 15.26 -3.45
CA ARG A 121 -17.50 16.07 -3.58
C ARG A 121 -17.05 16.65 -2.25
N LEU A 122 -15.75 16.50 -1.99
CA LEU A 122 -15.05 17.17 -0.90
C LEU A 122 -14.51 18.53 -1.35
N ASP A 123 -14.50 19.50 -0.44
CA ASP A 123 -13.84 20.78 -0.71
C ASP A 123 -12.31 20.62 -0.76
N THR A 124 -11.66 21.64 -1.33
CA THR A 124 -10.21 21.64 -1.55
C THR A 124 -9.41 21.52 -0.26
N GLN A 125 -9.89 22.09 0.86
CA GLN A 125 -9.18 22.05 2.14
C GLN A 125 -9.25 20.67 2.79
N ILE A 126 -10.41 19.99 2.74
CA ILE A 126 -10.54 18.60 3.18
C ILE A 126 -9.63 17.70 2.35
N LEU A 127 -9.68 17.80 1.02
CA LEU A 127 -8.82 17.00 0.13
C LEU A 127 -7.33 17.24 0.42
N TYR A 128 -6.92 18.47 0.65
CA TYR A 128 -5.55 18.80 1.01
C TYR A 128 -5.16 18.18 2.36
N SER A 129 -6.02 18.27 3.38
CA SER A 129 -5.78 17.67 4.70
C SER A 129 -5.68 16.14 4.62
N ILE A 130 -6.57 15.47 3.86
CA ILE A 130 -6.49 14.02 3.63
C ILE A 130 -5.16 13.66 2.97
N ARG A 131 -4.77 14.39 1.90
CA ARG A 131 -3.49 14.18 1.25
C ARG A 131 -2.33 14.34 2.22
N LEU A 132 -2.25 15.47 2.92
CA LEU A 132 -1.20 15.75 3.90
C LEU A 132 -1.09 14.62 4.93
N TYR A 133 -2.23 14.19 5.46
CA TYR A 133 -2.31 13.10 6.42
C TYR A 133 -1.78 11.78 5.86
N CYS A 134 -2.25 11.35 4.69
CA CYS A 134 -1.78 10.13 4.05
C CYS A 134 -0.29 10.20 3.69
N TYR A 135 0.22 11.35 3.25
CA TYR A 135 1.66 11.56 3.02
C TYR A 135 2.46 11.32 4.30
N GLY A 136 1.99 11.86 5.43
CA GLY A 136 2.59 11.64 6.75
C GLY A 136 2.53 10.17 7.17
N CYS A 137 1.36 9.54 7.12
CA CYS A 137 1.18 8.14 7.53
C CYS A 137 2.06 7.20 6.74
N VAL A 138 2.04 7.26 5.41
CA VAL A 138 2.87 6.38 4.58
C VAL A 138 4.35 6.67 4.85
N GLY A 139 4.72 7.95 5.04
CA GLY A 139 5.99 8.46 5.59
C GLY A 139 6.49 7.67 6.78
N MET A 140 5.72 7.77 7.85
CA MET A 140 6.00 7.21 9.15
C MET A 140 5.96 5.68 9.13
N THR A 141 5.07 5.05 8.35
CA THR A 141 5.05 3.58 8.20
C THR A 141 6.34 3.07 7.58
N ARG A 142 6.86 3.75 6.54
CA ARG A 142 8.14 3.38 5.94
C ARG A 142 9.30 3.55 6.91
N GLU A 143 9.36 4.68 7.61
CA GLU A 143 10.40 4.92 8.62
C GLU A 143 10.36 3.86 9.73
N TRP A 144 9.18 3.60 10.28
CA TRP A 144 8.97 2.57 11.29
C TRP A 144 9.40 1.19 10.80
N LEU A 145 8.98 0.80 9.60
CA LEU A 145 9.31 -0.51 9.04
C LEU A 145 10.83 -0.67 8.81
N MET A 146 11.51 0.38 8.39
CA MET A 146 12.91 0.32 7.98
C MET A 146 13.90 0.53 9.13
N ASN A 147 13.54 1.37 10.10
CA ASN A 147 14.48 1.91 11.08
C ASN A 147 14.06 1.70 12.54
N ASP A 148 12.78 1.38 12.81
CA ASP A 148 12.27 1.20 14.18
C ASP A 148 11.92 -0.26 14.45
N ASN A 149 12.61 -0.86 15.42
CA ASN A 149 12.38 -2.25 15.83
C ASN A 149 11.90 -2.36 17.28
N ILE A 150 11.54 -1.23 17.90
CA ILE A 150 11.23 -1.15 19.33
C ILE A 150 9.78 -0.73 19.53
N THR A 151 9.29 0.25 18.77
CA THR A 151 7.93 0.76 18.93
C THR A 151 6.91 -0.23 18.38
N PRO A 152 5.88 -0.62 19.14
CA PRO A 152 4.77 -1.43 18.65
C PRO A 152 3.99 -0.72 17.53
N ALA A 153 3.42 -1.50 16.59
CA ALA A 153 2.63 -0.95 15.49
C ALA A 153 1.41 -0.16 16.00
N GLU A 154 0.78 -0.64 17.06
CA GLU A 154 -0.37 -0.02 17.73
C GLU A 154 -0.02 1.39 18.19
N THR A 155 1.11 1.56 18.88
CA THR A 155 1.59 2.86 19.34
C THR A 155 1.87 3.81 18.18
N VAL A 156 2.43 3.32 17.07
CA VAL A 156 2.66 4.15 15.89
C VAL A 156 1.34 4.60 15.25
N VAL A 157 0.38 3.69 15.11
CA VAL A 157 -0.94 4.00 14.55
C VAL A 157 -1.70 4.98 15.44
N GLU A 158 -1.65 4.82 16.77
CA GLU A 158 -2.20 5.79 17.72
C GLU A 158 -1.59 7.18 17.50
N MET A 159 -0.25 7.28 17.44
CA MET A 159 0.42 8.56 17.17
C MET A 159 0.03 9.15 15.81
N MET A 160 -0.18 8.32 14.78
CA MET A 160 -0.71 8.76 13.49
C MET A 160 -2.12 9.32 13.64
N PHE A 161 -3.03 8.64 14.34
CA PHE A 161 -4.41 9.11 14.54
C PHE A 161 -4.44 10.40 15.36
N HIS A 162 -3.64 10.50 16.42
CA HIS A 162 -3.47 11.72 17.21
C HIS A 162 -2.86 12.89 16.42
N SER A 163 -2.15 12.62 15.32
CA SER A 163 -1.58 13.64 14.42
C SER A 163 -2.53 14.02 13.28
N MET A 164 -3.71 13.40 13.19
CA MET A 164 -4.69 13.69 12.14
C MET A 164 -5.15 15.16 12.20
N PRO A 165 -5.13 15.90 11.08
CA PRO A 165 -5.62 17.27 11.04
C PRO A 165 -7.06 17.40 11.56
N GLU A 166 -7.30 18.41 12.39
CA GLU A 166 -8.57 18.57 13.11
C GLU A 166 -9.80 18.59 12.19
N ASN A 167 -9.69 19.22 11.02
CA ASN A 167 -10.80 19.33 10.07
C ASN A 167 -11.22 17.98 9.47
N ILE A 168 -10.32 17.01 9.37
CA ILE A 168 -10.66 15.65 8.92
C ILE A 168 -10.92 14.71 10.09
N ARG A 169 -10.30 14.96 11.26
CA ARG A 169 -10.59 14.22 12.49
C ARG A 169 -12.07 14.28 12.83
N LYS A 170 -12.67 15.47 12.79
CA LYS A 170 -14.12 15.70 13.02
C LYS A 170 -15.05 14.95 12.06
N ILE A 171 -14.52 14.48 10.93
CA ILE A 171 -15.29 13.69 9.97
C ILE A 171 -15.28 12.23 10.40
N TYR A 172 -14.13 11.70 10.81
CA TYR A 172 -13.95 10.27 11.09
C TYR A 172 -14.21 9.87 12.55
N PHE A 173 -14.14 10.81 13.48
CA PHE A 173 -14.26 10.60 14.93
C PHE A 173 -15.06 11.73 15.58
#